data_AF-A0A7W6PXQ6-F1
#
_entry.id   AF-A0A7W6PXQ6-F1
#
_cell.length_a   1.000
_cell.length_b   1.000
_cell.length_c   1.000
_cell.angle_alpha   90.00
_cell.angle_beta   90.00
_cell.angle_gamma   90.00
#
_symmetry.space_group_name_H-M   'P 1'
#
loop_
_entity.id
_entity.type
_entity.pdbx_description
1 polymer ?
#
loop_
_entity_poly.entity_id
_entity_poly.type
_entity_poly.pdbx_seq_one_letter_code
_entity_poly.pdbx_strand_id
1 'polypeptide(L)'
;MIAIFEHLDRILGAKTMIHGFGIKGTALSKLRGLEHRVASTDSQAFGLASRIEARQRGISKTDAFVADHVERWARRQYARSARAPAPIQGELPLGPDDRPPRDPWEKAIAQARAEIRTLIEEGQLSHDEISEPWIAQWAADIFQAEPLESAGDSR
;
A
#
# COMPACT_ATOMS: atom_id res chain seq x y z
N MET A 1 -1.41 -4.18 -3.00
CA MET A 1 -1.54 -3.55 -4.34
C MET A 1 -2.88 -3.89 -4.99
N ILE A 2 -3.25 -5.15 -5.25
CA ILE A 2 -4.56 -5.49 -5.85
C ILE A 2 -5.72 -5.03 -4.97
N ALA A 3 -5.63 -5.28 -3.66
CA ALA A 3 -6.53 -4.75 -2.63
C ALA A 3 -6.85 -3.25 -2.81
N ILE A 4 -5.84 -2.46 -3.20
CA ILE A 4 -6.01 -1.02 -3.44
C ILE A 4 -6.89 -0.81 -4.67
N PHE A 5 -6.62 -1.52 -5.77
CA PHE A 5 -7.46 -1.44 -6.97
C PHE A 5 -8.88 -1.96 -6.74
N GLU A 6 -9.07 -3.03 -5.96
CA GLU A 6 -10.39 -3.55 -5.58
C GLU A 6 -11.15 -2.57 -4.68
N HIS A 7 -10.47 -1.96 -3.71
CA HIS A 7 -11.07 -0.93 -2.87
C HIS A 7 -11.44 0.32 -3.69
N LEU A 8 -10.53 0.79 -4.55
CA LEU A 8 -10.78 1.91 -5.47
C LEU A 8 -11.94 1.59 -6.43
N ASP A 9 -12.06 0.35 -6.90
CA ASP A 9 -13.17 -0.05 -7.75
C ASP A 9 -14.53 0.05 -7.03
N ARG A 10 -14.58 -0.29 -5.73
CA ARG A 10 -15.78 -0.18 -4.90
C ARG A 10 -16.19 1.27 -4.61
N ILE A 11 -15.22 2.16 -4.36
CA ILE A 11 -15.51 3.53 -3.89
C ILE A 11 -15.60 4.56 -5.03
N LEU A 12 -14.95 4.29 -6.17
CA LEU A 12 -14.96 5.21 -7.30
C LEU A 12 -16.20 4.97 -8.17
N GLY A 13 -16.90 6.06 -8.51
CA GLY A 13 -18.04 6.00 -9.44
C GLY A 13 -17.66 5.42 -10.79
N ALA A 14 -18.61 4.82 -11.51
CA ALA A 14 -18.38 4.05 -12.74
C ALA A 14 -17.71 4.82 -13.90
N LYS A 15 -17.64 6.16 -13.83
CA LYS A 15 -17.00 7.00 -14.85
C LYS A 15 -15.52 7.32 -14.57
N THR A 16 -15.02 6.95 -13.39
CA THR A 16 -13.66 7.29 -12.97
C THR A 16 -12.71 6.15 -13.31
N MET A 17 -11.74 6.42 -14.18
CA MET A 17 -10.72 5.45 -14.58
C MET A 17 -9.39 5.71 -13.86
N ILE A 18 -8.63 4.65 -13.64
CA ILE A 18 -7.34 4.69 -12.93
C ILE A 18 -6.19 4.52 -13.92
N HIS A 19 -5.14 5.33 -13.74
CA HIS A 19 -3.82 5.05 -14.28
C HIS A 19 -2.94 4.41 -13.21
N GLY A 20 -2.44 3.20 -13.47
CA GLY A 20 -1.57 2.47 -12.54
C GLY A 20 -0.09 2.84 -12.75
N PHE A 21 0.46 3.68 -11.89
CA PHE A 21 1.89 4.00 -11.91
C PHE A 21 2.74 2.85 -11.35
N GLY A 22 3.84 2.53 -12.02
CA GLY A 22 4.86 1.59 -11.56
C GLY A 22 4.40 0.13 -11.48
N ILE A 23 3.33 -0.24 -12.18
CA ILE A 23 2.80 -1.60 -12.15
C ILE A 23 3.81 -2.54 -12.84
N LYS A 24 4.26 -3.57 -12.10
CA LYS A 24 5.21 -4.56 -12.59
C LYS A 24 4.47 -5.80 -13.10
N GLY A 25 5.12 -6.57 -13.96
CA GLY A 25 4.45 -7.60 -14.76
C GLY A 25 3.74 -8.74 -14.01
N THR A 26 4.04 -9.00 -12.73
CA THR A 26 3.28 -9.96 -11.90
C THR A 26 1.99 -9.37 -11.33
N ALA A 27 1.89 -8.04 -11.24
CA ALA A 27 0.67 -7.34 -10.85
C ALA A 27 -0.25 -7.12 -12.06
N LEU A 28 0.31 -6.90 -13.25
CA LEU A 28 -0.46 -6.76 -14.51
C LEU A 28 -1.41 -7.93 -14.76
N SER A 29 -0.98 -9.17 -14.54
CA SER A 29 -1.85 -10.35 -14.70
C SER A 29 -3.02 -10.38 -13.71
N LYS A 30 -2.89 -9.67 -12.59
CA LYS A 30 -3.89 -9.61 -11.52
C LYS A 30 -4.82 -8.40 -11.63
N LEU A 31 -4.57 -7.51 -12.58
CA LEU A 31 -5.50 -6.44 -12.97
C LEU A 31 -6.51 -6.92 -14.03
N ARG A 32 -6.38 -8.16 -14.51
CA ARG A 32 -7.38 -8.81 -15.37
C ARG A 32 -8.67 -9.01 -14.59
N GLY A 33 -9.79 -8.51 -15.09
CA GLY A 33 -11.07 -8.37 -14.39
C GLY A 33 -11.40 -6.93 -13.96
N LEU A 34 -10.39 -6.05 -13.91
CA LEU A 34 -10.56 -4.62 -13.60
C LEU A 34 -10.37 -3.75 -14.86
N GLU A 35 -10.54 -4.31 -16.06
CA GLU A 35 -10.39 -3.56 -17.33
C GLU A 35 -11.38 -2.40 -17.43
N HIS A 36 -12.53 -2.51 -16.77
CA HIS A 36 -13.54 -1.45 -16.69
C HIS A 36 -13.12 -0.29 -15.75
N ARG A 37 -12.04 -0.46 -14.98
CA ARG A 37 -11.54 0.52 -14.00
C ARG A 37 -10.15 1.04 -14.35
N VAL A 38 -9.30 0.22 -14.94
CA VAL A 38 -7.90 0.57 -15.24
C VAL A 38 -7.77 0.97 -16.71
N ALA A 39 -7.54 2.26 -16.97
CA ALA A 39 -7.39 2.78 -18.34
C ALA A 39 -5.98 2.54 -18.90
N SER A 40 -4.95 2.63 -18.07
CA SER A 40 -3.56 2.46 -18.50
C SER A 40 -2.65 2.16 -17.31
N THR A 41 -1.45 1.66 -17.61
CA THR A 41 -0.40 1.42 -16.62
C THR A 41 0.94 1.83 -17.19
N ASP A 42 1.84 2.31 -16.35
CA ASP A 42 3.24 2.49 -16.71
C ASP A 42 4.18 1.60 -15.87
N SER A 43 5.42 1.42 -16.35
CA SER A 43 6.43 0.65 -15.63
C SER A 43 7.83 1.06 -16.07
N GLN A 44 8.70 1.36 -15.10
CA GLN A 44 10.13 1.56 -15.35
C GLN A 44 10.98 0.31 -15.04
N ALA A 45 10.35 -0.87 -14.98
CA ALA A 45 11.04 -2.12 -14.67
C ALA A 45 12.18 -2.43 -15.66
N PHE A 46 12.03 -2.06 -16.94
CA PHE A 46 13.10 -2.20 -17.95
C PHE A 46 14.30 -1.30 -17.64
N GLY A 47 14.06 -0.08 -17.14
CA GLY A 47 15.10 0.89 -16.80
C GLY A 47 15.96 0.39 -15.64
N LEU A 48 15.33 -0.14 -14.59
CA LEU A 48 16.04 -0.76 -13.48
C LEU A 48 16.83 -2.00 -13.93
N ALA A 49 16.23 -2.87 -14.74
CA ALA A 49 16.91 -4.05 -15.27
C ALA A 49 18.15 -3.68 -16.10
N SER A 50 18.05 -2.64 -16.95
CA SER A 50 19.18 -2.15 -17.73
C SER A 50 20.31 -1.58 -16.85
N ARG A 51 19.98 -0.89 -15.76
CA ARG A 51 21.00 -0.38 -14.82
C ARG A 51 21.74 -1.51 -14.13
N ILE A 52 21.01 -2.54 -13.69
CA ILE A 52 21.60 -3.72 -13.04
C ILE A 52 22.53 -4.45 -14.01
N GLU A 53 22.05 -4.73 -15.24
CA GLU A 53 22.84 -5.46 -16.24
C GLU A 53 24.09 -4.66 -16.66
N ALA A 54 23.95 -3.34 -16.91
CA ALA A 54 25.08 -2.48 -17.27
C ALA A 54 26.16 -2.46 -16.17
N ARG A 55 25.74 -2.36 -14.90
CA ARG A 55 26.65 -2.42 -13.74
C ARG A 55 27.36 -3.77 -13.64
N GLN A 56 26.62 -4.87 -13.79
CA GLN A 56 27.19 -6.23 -13.72
C GLN A 56 28.22 -6.48 -14.83
N ARG A 57 27.98 -5.91 -16.01
CA ARG A 57 28.86 -6.04 -17.18
C ARG A 57 29.99 -5.00 -17.23
N GLY A 58 29.99 -4.02 -16.33
CA GLY A 58 30.96 -2.93 -16.35
C GLY A 58 30.87 -2.04 -17.59
N ILE A 59 29.69 -1.95 -18.21
CA ILE A 59 29.48 -1.17 -19.45
C ILE A 59 28.65 0.08 -19.19
N SER A 60 28.78 1.07 -20.07
CA SER A 60 27.91 2.24 -20.07
C SER A 60 26.49 1.88 -20.50
N LYS A 61 25.49 2.48 -19.85
CA LYS A 61 24.07 2.34 -20.20
C LYS A 61 23.70 3.28 -21.35
N THR A 62 23.99 2.85 -22.58
CA THR A 62 23.65 3.60 -23.80
C THR A 62 22.17 3.50 -24.14
N ASP A 63 21.67 4.39 -24.99
CA ASP A 63 20.27 4.36 -25.43
C ASP A 63 19.94 3.10 -26.22
N ALA A 64 20.85 2.63 -27.08
CA ALA A 64 20.69 1.35 -27.79
C ALA A 64 20.55 0.17 -26.80
N PHE A 65 21.37 0.15 -25.76
CA PHE A 65 21.28 -0.87 -24.72
C PHE A 65 19.94 -0.82 -23.96
N VAL A 66 19.43 0.37 -23.68
CA VAL A 66 18.11 0.55 -23.06
C VAL A 66 16.99 0.12 -23.99
N ALA A 67 17.08 0.42 -25.29
CA ALA A 67 16.11 0.01 -26.29
C ALA A 67 15.96 -1.52 -26.34
N ASP A 68 17.07 -2.26 -26.31
CA ASP A 68 17.06 -3.73 -26.23
C ASP A 68 16.35 -4.23 -24.96
N HIS A 69 16.51 -3.53 -23.84
CA HIS A 69 15.80 -3.85 -22.60
C HIS A 69 14.30 -3.55 -22.70
N VAL A 70 13.92 -2.44 -23.31
CA VAL A 70 12.52 -2.06 -23.56
C VAL A 70 11.85 -3.11 -24.42
N GLU A 71 12.48 -3.51 -25.53
CA GLU A 71 11.94 -4.51 -26.46
C GLU A 71 11.75 -5.87 -25.78
N ARG A 72 12.79 -6.39 -25.11
CA ARG A 72 12.71 -7.64 -24.35
C ARG A 72 11.65 -7.58 -23.25
N TRP A 73 11.51 -6.44 -22.58
CA TRP A 73 10.49 -6.23 -21.56
C TRP A 73 9.08 -6.23 -22.15
N ALA A 74 8.85 -5.51 -23.25
CA ALA A 74 7.56 -5.41 -23.94
C ALA A 74 7.09 -6.78 -24.44
N ARG A 75 7.97 -7.53 -25.14
CA ARG A 75 7.69 -8.91 -25.60
C ARG A 75 7.22 -9.81 -24.45
N ARG A 76 7.86 -9.72 -23.28
CA ARG A 76 7.46 -10.49 -22.08
C ARG A 76 6.12 -10.03 -21.51
N GLN A 77 5.77 -8.74 -21.59
CA GLN A 77 4.45 -8.28 -21.14
C GLN A 77 3.35 -8.77 -22.09
N TYR A 78 3.55 -8.69 -23.41
CA TYR A 78 2.59 -9.23 -24.37
C TYR A 78 2.37 -10.73 -24.18
N ALA A 79 3.44 -11.51 -24.01
CA ALA A 79 3.34 -12.95 -23.74
C ALA A 79 2.57 -13.25 -22.44
N ARG A 80 2.69 -12.41 -21.41
CA ARG A 80 1.93 -12.54 -20.16
C ARG A 80 0.46 -12.15 -20.34
N SER A 81 0.18 -11.11 -21.14
CA SER A 81 -1.19 -10.69 -21.44
C SER A 81 -1.98 -11.74 -22.22
N ALA A 82 -1.30 -12.57 -23.01
CA ALA A 82 -1.90 -13.68 -23.75
C ALA A 82 -2.26 -14.90 -22.88
N ARG A 83 -1.82 -14.94 -21.61
CA ARG A 83 -2.16 -16.06 -20.69
C ARG A 83 -3.56 -15.87 -20.12
N ALA A 84 -4.18 -16.99 -19.76
CA ALA A 84 -5.45 -16.98 -19.03
C ALA A 84 -5.32 -16.18 -17.71
N PRO A 85 -6.35 -15.43 -17.31
CA PRO A 85 -6.36 -14.72 -16.04
C PRO A 85 -6.07 -15.69 -14.89
N ALA A 86 -5.17 -15.32 -13.99
CA ALA A 86 -5.07 -16.03 -12.72
C ALA A 86 -6.32 -15.66 -11.89
N PRO A 87 -6.98 -16.62 -11.22
CA PRO A 87 -8.10 -16.30 -10.35
C PRO A 87 -7.62 -15.33 -9.26
N ILE A 88 -8.28 -14.18 -9.17
CA ILE A 88 -8.10 -13.25 -8.06
C ILE A 88 -8.80 -13.89 -6.86
N GLN A 89 -8.05 -14.30 -5.84
CA GLN A 89 -8.64 -14.50 -4.53
C GLN A 89 -9.07 -13.13 -4.04
N GLY A 90 -10.35 -12.82 -4.17
CA GLY A 90 -10.92 -11.61 -3.60
C GLY A 90 -10.63 -11.57 -2.10
N GLU A 91 -10.38 -10.37 -1.57
CA GLU A 91 -10.36 -10.17 -0.13
C GLU A 91 -11.63 -10.79 0.47
N LEU A 92 -11.47 -11.67 1.47
CA LEU A 92 -12.59 -11.91 2.37
C LEU A 92 -12.99 -10.54 2.91
N PRO A 93 -14.28 -10.15 2.89
CA PRO A 93 -14.74 -8.95 3.54
C PRO A 93 -14.64 -9.18 5.05
N LEU A 94 -13.42 -9.10 5.58
CA LEU A 94 -13.21 -8.78 6.98
C LEU A 94 -13.62 -7.32 7.07
N GLY A 95 -14.83 -7.08 7.57
CA GLY A 95 -15.27 -5.74 7.92
C GLY A 95 -14.27 -5.09 8.89
N PRO A 96 -14.38 -3.77 9.13
CA PRO A 96 -13.65 -3.17 10.24
C PRO A 96 -13.86 -4.04 11.50
N ASP A 97 -12.77 -4.32 12.21
CA ASP A 97 -12.89 -5.00 13.50
C ASP A 97 -13.53 -3.99 14.47
N ASP A 98 -14.86 -3.94 14.46
CA ASP A 98 -15.67 -3.08 15.34
C ASP A 98 -15.65 -3.57 16.79
N ARG A 99 -14.82 -4.58 17.11
CA ARG A 99 -14.64 -5.01 18.49
C ARG A 99 -13.90 -3.91 19.23
N PRO A 100 -14.51 -3.34 20.29
CA PRO A 100 -13.77 -2.41 21.14
C PRO A 100 -12.53 -3.13 21.68
N PRO A 101 -11.35 -2.49 21.65
CA PRO A 101 -10.14 -3.09 22.19
C PRO A 101 -10.40 -3.49 23.64
N ARG A 102 -10.24 -4.78 23.93
CA ARG A 102 -10.55 -5.31 25.28
C ARG A 102 -9.41 -5.04 26.24
N ASP A 103 -8.19 -4.93 25.71
CA ASP A 103 -6.99 -4.61 26.46
C ASP A 103 -6.87 -3.08 26.64
N PRO A 104 -6.75 -2.57 27.88
CA PRO A 104 -6.44 -1.17 28.16
C PRO A 104 -5.25 -0.62 27.37
N TRP A 105 -4.24 -1.45 27.08
CA TRP A 105 -3.12 -1.05 26.22
C TRP A 105 -3.52 -0.85 24.76
N GLU A 106 -4.35 -1.74 24.21
CA GLU A 106 -4.87 -1.59 22.85
C GLU A 106 -5.78 -0.35 22.72
N LYS A 107 -6.53 0.01 23.78
CA LYS A 107 -7.31 1.26 23.82
C LYS A 107 -6.39 2.48 23.75
N ALA A 108 -5.30 2.49 24.52
CA ALA A 108 -4.34 3.59 24.50
C ALA A 108 -3.67 3.75 23.12
N ILE A 109 -3.35 2.64 22.45
CA ILE A 109 -2.84 2.66 21.06
C ILE A 109 -3.89 3.22 20.10
N ALA A 110 -5.15 2.78 20.20
CA ALA A 110 -6.22 3.26 19.35
C ALA A 110 -6.47 4.76 19.53
N GLN A 111 -6.42 5.25 20.78
CA GLN A 111 -6.56 6.66 21.11
C GLN A 111 -5.39 7.49 20.57
N ALA A 112 -4.14 7.06 20.80
CA ALA A 112 -2.96 7.76 20.27
C ALA A 112 -3.04 7.91 18.74
N ARG A 113 -3.48 6.88 18.03
CA ARG A 113 -3.66 6.92 16.57
C ARG A 113 -4.76 7.89 16.14
N ALA A 114 -5.83 8.01 16.92
CA ALA A 114 -6.91 8.95 16.64
C ALA A 114 -6.46 10.40 16.86
N GLU A 115 -5.77 10.69 17.97
CA GLU A 115 -5.23 12.02 18.27
C GLU A 115 -4.21 12.48 17.24
N ILE A 116 -3.27 11.60 16.85
CA ILE A 116 -2.30 11.88 15.79
C ILE A 116 -3.01 12.20 14.46
N ARG A 117 -4.07 11.46 14.11
CA ARG A 117 -4.83 11.74 12.89
C ARG A 117 -5.48 13.13 12.91
N THR A 118 -6.07 13.53 14.04
CA THR A 118 -6.63 14.87 14.21
C THR A 118 -5.57 15.94 14.02
N LEU A 119 -4.38 15.77 14.60
CA LEU A 119 -3.28 16.74 14.48
C LEU A 119 -2.75 16.88 13.05
N ILE A 120 -2.73 15.78 12.29
CA ILE A 120 -2.42 15.79 10.87
C ILE A 120 -3.49 16.55 10.08
N GLU A 121 -4.77 16.27 10.35
CA GLU A 121 -5.91 16.90 9.66
C GLU A 121 -5.96 18.41 9.93
N GLU A 122 -5.58 18.84 11.14
CA GLU A 122 -5.44 20.24 11.54
C GLU A 122 -4.16 20.91 11.01
N GLY A 123 -3.29 20.16 10.33
CA GLY A 123 -2.04 20.64 9.77
C GLY A 123 -0.97 20.98 10.81
N GLN A 124 -1.15 20.54 12.06
CA GLN A 124 -0.20 20.73 13.15
C GLN A 124 0.94 19.70 13.11
N LEU A 125 0.76 18.61 12.35
CA LEU A 125 1.74 17.55 12.20
C LEU A 125 1.84 17.10 10.74
N SER A 126 3.06 16.92 10.23
CA SER A 126 3.25 16.30 8.92
C SER A 126 3.11 14.78 9.00
N HIS A 127 2.60 14.17 7.94
CA HIS A 127 2.52 12.71 7.82
C HIS A 127 3.90 12.03 7.90
N ASP A 128 4.95 12.73 7.47
CA ASP A 128 6.33 12.20 7.39
C ASP A 128 7.06 12.20 8.75
N GLU A 129 6.48 12.87 9.76
CA GLU A 129 7.08 13.01 11.09
C GLU A 129 6.66 11.88 12.05
N ILE A 130 5.72 11.02 11.64
CA ILE A 130 5.15 9.95 12.46
C ILE A 130 5.91 8.64 12.23
N SER A 131 6.47 8.08 13.31
CA SER A 131 7.05 6.73 13.31
C SER A 131 6.30 5.79 14.27
N GLU A 132 6.30 4.47 14.00
CA GLU A 132 5.66 3.48 14.89
C GLU A 132 6.16 3.55 16.35
N PRO A 133 7.46 3.77 16.64
CA PRO A 133 7.95 3.97 18.00
C PRO A 133 7.34 5.20 18.69
N TRP A 134 7.02 6.25 17.93
CA TRP A 134 6.43 7.47 18.48
C TRP A 134 4.95 7.27 18.85
N ILE A 135 4.20 6.51 18.04
CA ILE A 135 2.82 6.10 18.36
C ILE A 135 2.80 5.26 19.65
N ALA A 136 3.76 4.34 19.82
CA ALA A 136 3.86 3.53 21.02
C ALA A 136 4.22 4.35 22.26
N GLN A 137 5.08 5.36 22.13
CA GLN A 137 5.41 6.27 23.23
C GLN A 137 4.21 7.12 23.64
N TRP A 138 3.48 7.69 22.69
CA TRP A 138 2.26 8.45 22.97
C TRP A 138 1.19 7.57 23.64
N ALA A 139 1.03 6.33 23.17
CA ALA A 139 0.15 5.35 23.80
C ALA A 139 0.59 5.03 25.24
N ALA A 140 1.90 4.94 25.51
CA ALA A 140 2.43 4.76 26.86
C ALA A 140 2.10 5.94 27.77
N ASP A 141 2.19 7.17 27.26
CA ASP A 141 1.85 8.37 28.02
C ASP A 141 0.34 8.41 28.34
N ILE A 142 -0.53 8.07 27.38
CA ILE A 142 -1.99 7.93 27.59
C ILE A 142 -2.29 6.85 28.63
N PHE A 143 -1.67 5.68 28.50
CA PHE A 143 -1.88 4.55 29.40
C PHE A 143 -1.44 4.87 30.85
N GLN A 144 -0.37 5.64 31.02
CA GLN A 144 0.11 6.09 32.32
C GLN A 144 -0.74 7.23 32.91
N ALA A 145 -1.44 7.99 32.05
CA ALA A 145 -2.32 9.08 32.45
C ALA A 145 -3.73 8.62 32.85
N GLU A 146 -4.15 7.39 32.48
CA GLU A 146 -5.38 6.79 33.01
C GLU A 146 -5.20 6.48 34.51
N PRO A 147 -5.95 7.13 35.43
CA PRO A 147 -5.95 6.73 36.83
C PRO A 147 -6.56 5.33 36.93
N LEU A 148 -5.91 4.44 37.70
CA LEU A 148 -6.47 3.15 38.10
C LEU A 148 -7.74 3.35 38.96
N GLU A 149 -8.86 3.73 38.36
CA GLU A 149 -10.17 3.66 39.01
C GLU A 149 -10.66 2.21 39.00
N SER A 150 -10.19 1.45 40.00
CA SER A 150 -11.04 0.72 40.96
C SER A 150 -10.24 -0.36 41.72
N ALA A 151 -9.33 0.03 42.60
CA ALA A 151 -9.09 -0.78 43.80
C ALA A 151 -10.23 -0.46 44.77
N GLY A 152 -11.27 -1.27 44.71
CA GLY A 152 -12.48 -1.11 45.51
C GLY A 152 -12.20 -1.11 47.00
N ASP A 153 -12.81 -0.13 47.66
CA ASP A 153 -13.13 -0.08 49.07
C ASP A 153 -13.97 -1.31 49.48
N SER A 154 -13.49 -2.05 50.49
CA SER A 154 -14.28 -3.00 51.29
C SER A 154 -13.47 -3.43 52.52
N ARG A 155 -13.46 -2.60 53.56
CA ARG A 155 -13.96 -2.94 54.93
C ARG A 155 -13.54 -1.90 55.96
#